data_AF-A0A7W1RCS4-F1
#
_entry.id   AF-A0A7W1RCS4-F1
#
_cell.length_a   1.000
_cell.length_b   1.000
_cell.length_c   1.000
_cell.angle_alpha   90.00
_cell.angle_beta   90.00
_cell.angle_gamma   90.00
#
_symmetry.space_group_name_H-M   'P 1'
#
loop_
_entity.id
_entity.type
_entity.pdbx_description
1 polymer ?
#
loop_
_entity_poly.entity_id
_entity_poly.type
_entity_poly.pdbx_seq_one_letter_code
_entity_poly.pdbx_strand_id
1 'polypeptide(L)'
;MSASTAAHKATTHLAAALAALIALVLAAASIAQAASSGGTQAGGAAVKAPSGATAPATGRASLHVTSVRIAAVRCTPASRCSANPHQVSTHGTLQLAGSGLKAGMVLAFPRAPGARVSRSSPAARLRTAAAGLIVTVPASAHSGHIMVLLSGGRYTSSYGPIYVYRHALHPPVAKVPVPSIIGATSASGSAFDGQGMWIWYVSKSGGNAAAILAQAHAATVGTVFIKSSDGSSNYWSQFSPQLVAELHAGGLKVCAWQYVYGTNPTGEAALGAKAAASGADCLVIDAESEYEGRYSSAQKYITALRATVGASYPVALASFPYVSYHPSLPYSVFLGPEGAQYNAPQMYWKDIGVSVDTVFANTYIGNRIYARPIFPLGQTYGGISNADLLRFREEAVDYGATGASYWDWQETTPSGWSTLAAPLAPLTSVTPNTSYPELHSGSKGDQVLWLQEHLASAIPSQETTGTFASQTSANLRAFQAAHGISASGVADAATWTALLAL
;
A
#
# COMPACT_ATOMS: atom_id res chain seq x y z
N MET A 1 -6.60 10.19 11.11
CA MET A 1 -7.92 9.51 11.00
C MET A 1 -7.67 8.07 11.35
N SER A 2 -8.18 7.59 12.49
CA SER A 2 -8.00 6.21 12.96
C SER A 2 -8.92 5.27 12.18
N ALA A 3 -8.39 4.16 11.66
CA ALA A 3 -9.15 3.18 10.88
C ALA A 3 -10.15 2.41 11.76
N SER A 4 -9.80 2.18 13.03
CA SER A 4 -10.67 1.52 14.01
C SER A 4 -11.92 2.35 14.33
N THR A 5 -11.79 3.69 14.39
CA THR A 5 -12.94 4.58 14.68
C THR A 5 -13.87 4.81 13.48
N ALA A 6 -13.39 4.67 12.24
CA ALA A 6 -14.24 4.79 11.05
C ALA A 6 -15.24 3.63 10.93
N ALA A 7 -14.80 2.40 11.24
CA ALA A 7 -15.67 1.22 11.27
C ALA A 7 -16.77 1.33 12.35
N HIS A 8 -16.46 1.93 13.51
CA HIS A 8 -17.42 2.09 14.60
C HIS A 8 -18.52 3.11 14.30
N LYS A 9 -18.20 4.17 13.54
CA LYS A 9 -19.18 5.19 13.10
C LYS A 9 -20.12 4.67 12.00
N ALA A 10 -19.67 3.80 11.11
CA ALA A 10 -20.51 3.27 10.04
C ALA A 10 -21.60 2.30 10.56
N THR A 11 -21.29 1.48 11.56
CA THR A 11 -22.23 0.48 12.10
C THR A 11 -23.34 1.05 12.98
N THR A 12 -23.10 2.17 13.68
CA THR A 12 -24.09 2.79 14.58
C THR A 12 -25.17 3.55 13.81
N HIS A 13 -24.85 4.12 12.64
CA HIS A 13 -25.83 4.84 11.82
C HIS A 13 -26.76 3.91 11.01
N LEU A 14 -26.31 2.72 10.59
CA LEU A 14 -27.17 1.76 9.89
C LEU A 14 -28.21 1.10 10.79
N ALA A 15 -27.88 0.82 12.05
CA ALA A 15 -28.81 0.20 13.01
C ALA A 15 -29.97 1.14 13.39
N ALA A 16 -29.71 2.45 13.51
CA ALA A 16 -30.73 3.45 13.81
C ALA A 16 -31.68 3.72 12.63
N ALA A 17 -31.18 3.66 11.40
CA ALA A 17 -31.99 3.89 10.19
C ALA A 17 -32.92 2.70 9.86
N LEU A 18 -32.50 1.46 10.15
CA LEU A 18 -33.32 0.27 9.88
C LEU A 18 -34.48 0.12 10.89
N ALA A 19 -34.28 0.54 12.15
CA ALA A 19 -35.32 0.53 13.16
C ALA A 19 -36.44 1.57 12.90
N ALA A 20 -36.09 2.71 12.26
CA ALA A 20 -37.05 3.75 11.90
C ALA A 20 -37.89 3.40 10.66
N LEU A 21 -37.37 2.59 9.73
CA LEU A 21 -38.10 2.22 8.49
C LEU A 21 -39.09 1.07 8.68
N ILE A 22 -38.85 0.17 9.63
CA ILE A 22 -39.75 -0.97 9.92
C ILE A 22 -40.98 -0.52 10.73
N ALA A 23 -40.90 0.60 11.44
CA ALA A 23 -42.02 1.19 12.17
C ALA A 23 -43.03 1.96 11.28
N LEU A 24 -42.69 2.29 10.03
CA LEU A 24 -43.55 3.07 9.14
C LEU A 24 -44.33 2.25 8.09
N VAL A 25 -44.06 0.94 7.95
CA VAL A 25 -44.69 0.10 6.90
C VAL A 25 -45.82 -0.81 7.45
N LEU A 26 -46.08 -0.79 8.75
CA LEU A 26 -47.14 -1.59 9.39
C LEU A 26 -48.49 -0.86 9.57
N ALA A 27 -48.70 0.28 8.92
CA ALA A 27 -49.95 1.03 9.01
C ALA A 27 -50.44 1.55 7.65
N ALA A 28 -50.78 0.65 6.72
CA ALA A 28 -51.74 0.94 5.66
C ALA A 28 -52.36 -0.36 5.15
N ALA A 29 -53.68 -0.46 5.32
CA ALA A 29 -54.49 -1.63 5.12
C ALA A 29 -54.74 -2.00 3.65
N SER A 30 -54.87 -3.31 3.44
CA SER A 30 -55.91 -4.04 2.70
C SER A 30 -56.98 -3.23 1.95
N ILE A 31 -57.27 -3.62 0.68
CA ILE A 31 -58.61 -3.94 0.12
C ILE A 31 -58.51 -4.33 -1.39
N ALA A 32 -59.30 -5.34 -1.77
CA ALA A 32 -59.87 -5.68 -3.11
C ALA A 32 -59.06 -6.49 -4.17
N GLN A 33 -59.25 -7.82 -4.08
CA GLN A 33 -59.74 -8.80 -5.09
C GLN A 33 -59.72 -8.57 -6.62
N ALA A 34 -59.18 -9.61 -7.29
CA ALA A 34 -59.73 -10.45 -8.39
C ALA A 34 -59.88 -9.92 -9.84
N ALA A 35 -59.19 -10.57 -10.79
CA ALA A 35 -59.76 -11.52 -11.77
C ALA A 35 -58.81 -11.81 -12.98
N SER A 36 -58.68 -13.11 -13.32
CA SER A 36 -58.54 -13.80 -14.65
C SER A 36 -57.97 -13.05 -15.88
N SER A 37 -57.28 -13.61 -16.89
CA SER A 37 -57.05 -14.99 -17.38
C SER A 37 -56.25 -14.92 -18.71
N GLY A 38 -55.53 -16.00 -19.05
CA GLY A 38 -55.15 -16.40 -20.43
C GLY A 38 -53.84 -15.80 -20.96
N GLY A 39 -52.91 -16.51 -21.59
CA GLY A 39 -52.82 -17.90 -22.05
C GLY A 39 -51.80 -17.98 -23.20
N THR A 40 -50.91 -19.00 -23.18
CA THR A 40 -50.45 -19.80 -24.36
C THR A 40 -49.57 -19.07 -25.41
N GLN A 41 -48.48 -19.56 -26.01
CA GLN A 41 -47.66 -20.77 -25.94
C GLN A 41 -46.33 -20.50 -26.69
N ALA A 42 -45.36 -21.40 -26.48
CA ALA A 42 -44.11 -21.53 -27.21
C ALA A 42 -44.23 -22.40 -28.48
N GLY A 43 -43.27 -22.26 -29.38
CA GLY A 43 -42.89 -23.22 -30.43
C GLY A 43 -41.74 -22.62 -31.24
N GLY A 44 -40.65 -23.30 -31.62
CA GLY A 44 -40.26 -24.70 -31.60
C GLY A 44 -39.12 -24.80 -32.63
N ALA A 45 -37.97 -25.33 -32.23
CA ALA A 45 -36.79 -25.47 -33.08
C ALA A 45 -36.90 -26.69 -34.00
N ALA A 46 -36.29 -26.64 -35.19
CA ALA A 46 -35.98 -27.82 -35.99
C ALA A 46 -34.66 -27.66 -36.77
N VAL A 47 -33.83 -28.69 -36.67
CA VAL A 47 -32.50 -28.88 -37.28
C VAL A 47 -32.62 -29.80 -38.50
N LYS A 48 -31.84 -29.55 -39.57
CA LYS A 48 -31.31 -30.60 -40.46
C LYS A 48 -30.13 -30.11 -41.31
N ALA A 49 -29.09 -30.94 -41.40
CA ALA A 49 -27.97 -30.93 -42.37
C ALA A 49 -27.97 -32.31 -43.09
N PRO A 50 -26.97 -32.71 -43.93
CA PRO A 50 -25.99 -32.02 -44.79
C PRO A 50 -25.93 -32.59 -46.24
N SER A 51 -25.15 -32.01 -47.16
CA SER A 51 -24.48 -32.78 -48.27
C SER A 51 -23.53 -31.92 -49.11
N GLY A 52 -22.35 -32.48 -49.45
CA GLY A 52 -21.63 -32.19 -50.71
C GLY A 52 -20.17 -31.75 -50.58
N ALA A 53 -19.23 -32.68 -50.80
CA ALA A 53 -17.79 -32.43 -50.90
C ALA A 53 -17.32 -32.45 -52.37
N THR A 54 -16.44 -31.52 -52.74
CA THR A 54 -15.53 -31.62 -53.89
C THR A 54 -14.28 -30.76 -53.63
N ALA A 55 -13.10 -31.31 -53.90
CA ALA A 55 -11.78 -30.66 -53.88
C ALA A 55 -11.10 -30.86 -55.25
N PRO A 56 -9.92 -30.27 -55.55
CA PRO A 56 -9.36 -28.97 -55.19
C PRO A 56 -9.03 -28.13 -56.45
N ALA A 57 -9.16 -26.80 -56.41
CA ALA A 57 -8.68 -25.92 -57.47
C ALA A 57 -7.46 -25.11 -56.98
N THR A 58 -6.37 -25.27 -57.71
CA THR A 58 -5.08 -24.60 -57.57
C THR A 58 -5.20 -23.07 -57.65
N GLY A 59 -4.57 -22.38 -56.69
CA GLY A 59 -3.83 -21.14 -56.94
C GLY A 59 -4.60 -19.94 -57.49
N ARG A 60 -5.21 -19.17 -56.58
CA ARG A 60 -5.09 -17.70 -56.61
C ARG A 60 -4.90 -17.23 -55.18
N ALA A 61 -3.68 -16.83 -54.85
CA ALA A 61 -3.40 -16.06 -53.64
C ALA A 61 -4.30 -14.82 -53.66
N SER A 62 -5.36 -14.84 -52.86
CA SER A 62 -6.09 -13.64 -52.48
C SER A 62 -5.07 -12.67 -51.89
N LEU A 63 -4.89 -11.53 -52.54
CA LEU A 63 -4.07 -10.42 -52.07
C LEU A 63 -4.47 -10.12 -50.62
N HIS A 64 -3.68 -10.62 -49.66
CA HIS A 64 -3.78 -10.23 -48.27
C HIS A 64 -3.61 -8.71 -48.23
N VAL A 65 -4.72 -8.01 -47.99
CA VAL A 65 -4.71 -6.57 -47.72
C VAL A 65 -3.69 -6.35 -46.60
N THR A 66 -2.66 -5.58 -46.91
CA THR A 66 -1.67 -5.06 -45.97
C THR A 66 -2.40 -4.34 -44.84
N SER A 67 -2.73 -5.06 -43.76
CA SER A 67 -3.37 -4.47 -42.60
C SER A 67 -2.35 -3.60 -41.87
N VAL A 68 -2.71 -2.32 -41.72
CA VAL A 68 -1.93 -1.39 -40.91
C VAL A 68 -2.04 -1.86 -39.46
N ARG A 69 -0.92 -2.15 -38.81
CA ARG A 69 -0.89 -2.64 -37.42
C ARG A 69 0.20 -1.95 -36.64
N ILE A 70 -0.11 -1.53 -35.42
CA ILE A 70 0.87 -1.08 -34.44
C ILE A 70 1.43 -2.32 -33.74
N ALA A 71 2.75 -2.50 -33.79
CA ALA A 71 3.45 -3.61 -33.14
C ALA A 71 4.25 -3.17 -31.91
N ALA A 72 4.78 -1.95 -31.93
CA ALA A 72 5.50 -1.36 -30.81
C ALA A 72 5.27 0.15 -30.72
N VAL A 73 5.19 0.67 -29.49
CA VAL A 73 5.18 2.11 -29.21
C VAL A 73 6.15 2.39 -28.07
N ARG A 74 6.95 3.45 -28.19
CA ARG A 74 7.86 3.88 -27.13
C ARG A 74 7.96 5.39 -27.04
N CYS A 75 8.08 5.94 -25.85
CA CYS A 75 8.38 7.35 -25.66
C CYS A 75 9.78 7.68 -26.20
N THR A 76 9.92 8.86 -26.83
CA THR A 76 11.18 9.38 -27.36
C THR A 76 11.20 10.92 -27.31
N PRO A 77 12.36 11.59 -27.21
CA PRO A 77 13.69 11.04 -26.91
C PRO A 77 13.75 10.49 -25.48
N ALA A 78 14.60 9.49 -25.24
CA ALA A 78 14.75 8.86 -23.92
C ALA A 78 14.99 9.87 -22.78
N SER A 79 15.62 11.01 -23.09
CA SER A 79 15.85 12.13 -22.17
C SER A 79 14.58 12.82 -21.64
N ARG A 80 13.41 12.53 -22.20
CA ARG A 80 12.09 13.09 -21.84
C ARG A 80 11.07 12.02 -21.48
N CYS A 81 11.56 10.81 -21.21
CA CYS A 81 10.74 9.63 -21.05
C CYS A 81 11.11 8.93 -19.75
N SER A 82 10.12 8.28 -19.15
CA SER A 82 10.39 7.37 -18.04
C SER A 82 11.09 6.10 -18.53
N ALA A 83 11.49 5.23 -17.60
CA ALA A 83 11.96 3.89 -17.91
C ALA A 83 10.88 3.00 -18.59
N ASN A 84 9.59 3.32 -18.41
CA ASN A 84 8.50 2.65 -19.09
C ASN A 84 8.27 3.29 -20.48
N PRO A 85 8.45 2.54 -21.58
CA PRO A 85 8.30 3.07 -22.93
C PRO A 85 6.85 3.50 -23.26
N HIS A 86 5.85 3.02 -22.53
CA HIS A 86 4.45 3.37 -22.76
C HIS A 86 3.97 4.57 -21.94
N GLN A 87 4.83 5.18 -21.12
CA GLN A 87 4.53 6.41 -20.40
C GLN A 87 5.04 7.63 -21.18
N VAL A 88 4.19 8.65 -21.32
CA VAL A 88 4.52 9.86 -22.07
C VAL A 88 3.78 11.06 -21.47
N SER A 89 4.41 12.24 -21.47
CA SER A 89 3.73 13.47 -21.10
C SER A 89 2.81 13.96 -22.23
N THR A 90 1.80 14.76 -21.93
CA THR A 90 1.15 15.62 -22.93
C THR A 90 2.23 16.49 -23.60
N HIS A 91 2.18 16.65 -24.92
CA HIS A 91 3.25 17.22 -25.76
C HIS A 91 4.56 16.40 -25.83
N GLY A 92 4.65 15.28 -25.12
CA GLY A 92 5.69 14.28 -25.29
C GLY A 92 5.58 13.60 -26.66
N THR A 93 6.63 12.88 -27.06
CA THR A 93 6.67 12.22 -28.37
C THR A 93 6.71 10.70 -28.21
N LEU A 94 5.90 10.01 -28.99
CA LEU A 94 5.91 8.56 -29.12
C LEU A 94 6.50 8.18 -30.47
N GLN A 95 7.36 7.18 -30.48
CA GLN A 95 7.81 6.46 -31.67
C GLN A 95 6.97 5.20 -31.84
N LEU A 96 6.58 4.93 -33.08
CA LEU A 96 5.78 3.76 -33.46
C LEU A 96 6.55 2.87 -34.43
N ALA A 97 6.33 1.57 -34.31
CA ALA A 97 6.75 0.56 -35.28
C ALA A 97 5.62 -0.45 -35.52
N GLY A 98 5.56 -1.01 -36.73
CA GLY A 98 4.53 -1.96 -37.13
C GLY A 98 4.35 -2.03 -38.65
N SER A 99 3.47 -2.91 -39.11
CA SER A 99 3.25 -3.14 -40.54
C SER A 99 2.36 -2.06 -41.14
N GLY A 100 2.71 -1.58 -42.33
CA GLY A 100 1.88 -0.64 -43.10
C GLY A 100 1.77 0.79 -42.56
N LEU A 101 2.42 1.11 -41.43
CA LEU A 101 2.45 2.47 -40.88
C LEU A 101 3.27 3.41 -41.80
N LYS A 102 2.75 4.61 -42.06
CA LYS A 102 3.38 5.63 -42.90
C LYS A 102 3.17 7.02 -42.33
N ALA A 103 4.05 7.95 -42.68
CA ALA A 103 3.86 9.37 -42.37
C ALA A 103 2.54 9.88 -42.98
N GLY A 104 1.89 10.82 -42.30
CA GLY A 104 0.59 11.37 -42.66
C GLY A 104 -0.62 10.62 -42.08
N MET A 105 -0.44 9.37 -41.64
CA MET A 105 -1.47 8.61 -40.93
C MET A 105 -1.82 9.26 -39.57
N VAL A 106 -3.06 9.09 -39.12
CA VAL A 106 -3.58 9.76 -37.92
C VAL A 106 -3.65 8.76 -36.76
N LEU A 107 -2.92 9.01 -35.68
CA LEU A 107 -3.00 8.26 -34.43
C LEU A 107 -3.95 8.97 -33.47
N ALA A 108 -4.92 8.25 -32.91
CA ALA A 108 -5.89 8.80 -31.97
C ALA A 108 -5.74 8.21 -30.56
N PHE A 109 -6.05 9.05 -29.57
CA PHE A 109 -5.92 8.80 -28.14
C PHE A 109 -7.29 8.90 -27.45
N PRO A 110 -7.51 8.23 -26.32
CA PRO A 110 -8.73 8.39 -25.53
C PRO A 110 -9.02 9.86 -25.17
N ARG A 111 -10.29 10.26 -25.29
CA ARG A 111 -10.79 11.59 -24.87
C ARG A 111 -10.99 11.73 -23.36
N ALA A 112 -10.99 10.62 -22.64
CA ALA A 112 -11.09 10.51 -21.20
C ALA A 112 -10.36 9.22 -20.77
N PRO A 113 -9.90 9.09 -19.51
CA PRO A 113 -9.17 7.91 -19.07
C PRO A 113 -9.94 6.61 -19.36
N GLY A 114 -9.33 5.68 -20.08
CA GLY A 114 -9.93 4.39 -20.43
C GLY A 114 -11.05 4.42 -21.49
N ALA A 115 -11.41 5.58 -22.03
CA ALA A 115 -12.44 5.69 -23.05
C ALA A 115 -11.99 5.04 -24.38
N ARG A 116 -12.95 4.40 -25.09
CA ARG A 116 -12.70 3.92 -26.46
C ARG A 116 -12.47 5.10 -27.41
N VAL A 117 -11.51 4.94 -28.31
CA VAL A 117 -11.22 5.90 -29.37
C VAL A 117 -12.36 5.96 -30.39
N SER A 118 -12.67 7.17 -30.85
CA SER A 118 -13.71 7.50 -31.82
C SER A 118 -13.22 8.58 -32.79
N ARG A 119 -14.01 8.95 -33.81
CA ARG A 119 -13.66 10.03 -34.75
C ARG A 119 -13.46 11.41 -34.10
N SER A 120 -14.09 11.65 -32.94
CA SER A 120 -13.97 12.90 -32.18
C SER A 120 -12.86 12.87 -31.12
N SER A 121 -12.11 11.77 -31.05
CA SER A 121 -11.02 11.62 -30.09
C SER A 121 -9.82 12.49 -30.47
N PRO A 122 -9.06 12.98 -29.48
CA PRO A 122 -7.84 13.73 -29.73
C PRO A 122 -6.87 12.89 -30.57
N ALA A 123 -6.33 13.50 -31.62
CA ALA A 123 -5.50 12.78 -32.58
C ALA A 123 -4.37 13.65 -33.13
N ALA A 124 -3.31 13.01 -33.58
CA ALA A 124 -2.14 13.65 -34.17
C ALA A 124 -1.60 12.83 -35.35
N ARG A 125 -0.90 13.50 -36.27
CA ARG A 125 -0.35 12.85 -37.47
C ARG A 125 1.03 12.26 -37.19
N LEU A 126 1.25 11.06 -37.72
CA LEU A 126 2.57 10.43 -37.77
C LEU A 126 3.47 11.18 -38.74
N ARG A 127 4.73 11.37 -38.35
CA ARG A 127 5.76 12.01 -39.18
C ARG A 127 7.06 11.20 -39.14
N THR A 128 7.83 11.26 -40.20
CA THR A 128 9.17 10.64 -40.24
C THR A 128 10.16 11.51 -39.47
N ALA A 129 10.99 10.88 -38.66
CA ALA A 129 12.12 11.49 -37.97
C ALA A 129 13.32 10.52 -37.97
N ALA A 130 14.49 11.00 -37.55
CA ALA A 130 15.71 10.18 -37.45
C ALA A 130 15.51 8.93 -36.56
N ALA A 131 14.68 9.04 -35.53
CA ALA A 131 14.35 7.93 -34.64
C ALA A 131 13.39 6.90 -35.28
N GLY A 132 12.64 7.25 -36.33
CA GLY A 132 11.59 6.44 -36.95
C GLY A 132 10.29 7.22 -37.19
N LEU A 133 9.16 6.52 -37.29
CA LEU A 133 7.83 7.16 -37.31
C LEU A 133 7.47 7.64 -35.91
N ILE A 134 7.20 8.93 -35.76
CA ILE A 134 6.89 9.55 -34.47
C ILE A 134 5.58 10.35 -34.50
N VAL A 135 5.00 10.60 -33.33
CA VAL A 135 3.83 11.44 -33.11
C VAL A 135 3.98 12.22 -31.81
N THR A 136 3.51 13.46 -31.79
CA THR A 136 3.45 14.27 -30.57
C THR A 136 2.07 14.12 -29.93
N VAL A 137 2.05 13.83 -28.63
CA VAL A 137 0.83 13.56 -27.86
C VAL A 137 0.03 14.85 -27.69
N PRO A 138 -1.25 14.91 -28.12
CA PRO A 138 -2.11 16.08 -27.92
C PRO A 138 -2.29 16.44 -26.44
N ALA A 139 -2.46 17.74 -26.13
CA ALA A 139 -2.71 18.21 -24.77
C ALA A 139 -3.98 17.62 -24.12
N SER A 140 -4.98 17.31 -24.96
CA SER A 140 -6.26 16.73 -24.55
C SER A 140 -6.27 15.20 -24.55
N ALA A 141 -5.14 14.54 -24.82
CA ALA A 141 -5.04 13.08 -24.79
C ALA A 141 -5.08 12.54 -23.35
N HIS A 142 -5.72 11.38 -23.17
CA HIS A 142 -5.76 10.66 -21.90
C HIS A 142 -5.19 9.24 -22.04
N SER A 143 -4.87 8.63 -20.90
CA SER A 143 -4.38 7.25 -20.83
C SER A 143 -5.40 6.23 -21.36
N GLY A 144 -4.90 5.21 -22.04
CA GLY A 144 -5.68 4.07 -22.53
C GLY A 144 -5.14 3.53 -23.85
N HIS A 145 -5.98 2.80 -24.60
CA HIS A 145 -5.56 2.21 -25.86
C HIS A 145 -5.67 3.18 -27.04
N ILE A 146 -4.65 3.20 -27.88
CA ILE A 146 -4.53 4.04 -29.08
C ILE A 146 -4.80 3.24 -30.36
N MET A 147 -5.13 3.92 -31.46
CA MET A 147 -5.32 3.28 -32.78
C MET A 147 -5.07 4.26 -33.92
N VAL A 148 -4.74 3.74 -35.11
CA VAL A 148 -4.64 4.55 -36.34
C VAL A 148 -5.99 4.63 -37.02
N LEU A 149 -6.41 5.86 -37.36
CA LEU A 149 -7.64 6.14 -38.11
C LEU A 149 -7.38 5.97 -39.61
N LEU A 150 -8.20 5.15 -40.27
CA LEU A 150 -8.15 4.87 -41.71
C LEU A 150 -9.34 5.51 -42.45
N SER A 151 -9.24 5.63 -43.78
CA SER A 151 -10.31 6.18 -44.61
C SER A 151 -11.59 5.33 -44.59
N GLY A 152 -12.75 5.99 -44.72
CA GLY A 152 -14.07 5.35 -44.71
C GLY A 152 -14.55 4.94 -43.31
N GLY A 153 -13.96 5.47 -42.23
CA GLY A 153 -14.35 5.14 -40.86
C GLY A 153 -13.81 3.81 -40.34
N ARG A 154 -12.79 3.27 -41.00
CA ARG A 154 -12.07 2.07 -40.56
C ARG A 154 -10.96 2.45 -39.59
N TYR A 155 -10.58 1.51 -38.73
CA TYR A 155 -9.52 1.71 -37.72
C TYR A 155 -8.62 0.47 -37.67
N THR A 156 -7.40 0.64 -37.17
CA THR A 156 -6.53 -0.49 -36.85
C THR A 156 -6.97 -1.19 -35.57
N SER A 157 -6.39 -2.35 -35.27
CA SER A 157 -6.46 -2.89 -33.91
C SER A 157 -5.90 -1.89 -32.89
N SER A 158 -6.45 -1.93 -31.68
CA SER A 158 -6.03 -1.08 -30.56
C SER A 158 -4.69 -1.54 -30.00
N TYR A 159 -3.82 -0.60 -29.63
CA TYR A 159 -2.53 -0.85 -29.01
C TYR A 159 -2.44 -0.10 -27.68
N GLY A 160 -1.89 -0.73 -26.63
CA GLY A 160 -1.73 -0.08 -25.32
C GLY A 160 -1.98 -1.04 -24.14
N PRO A 161 -2.14 -0.48 -22.92
CA PRO A 161 -2.36 0.94 -22.64
C PRO A 161 -1.13 1.83 -22.84
N ILE A 162 -1.36 3.07 -23.26
CA ILE A 162 -0.42 4.18 -23.18
C ILE A 162 -0.84 5.05 -22.01
N TYR A 163 0.12 5.41 -21.15
CA TYR A 163 -0.11 6.25 -19.97
C TYR A 163 0.30 7.68 -20.29
N VAL A 164 -0.67 8.60 -20.26
CA VAL A 164 -0.47 10.01 -20.60
C VAL A 164 -0.51 10.84 -19.32
N TYR A 165 0.58 11.56 -19.04
CA TYR A 165 0.72 12.41 -17.87
C TYR A 165 0.69 13.89 -18.25
N ARG A 166 0.15 14.74 -17.37
CA ARG A 166 0.18 16.20 -17.58
C ARG A 166 1.48 16.86 -17.10
N HIS A 167 2.35 16.11 -16.43
CA HIS A 167 3.66 16.56 -15.96
C HIS A 167 4.78 15.97 -16.82
N ALA A 168 5.96 16.58 -16.78
CA ALA A 168 7.15 16.11 -17.50
C ALA A 168 7.69 14.81 -16.91
N LEU A 169 8.00 13.84 -17.77
CA LEU A 169 8.70 12.61 -17.39
C LEU A 169 10.21 12.81 -17.49
N HIS A 170 10.95 12.31 -16.51
CA HIS A 170 12.41 12.38 -16.48
C HIS A 170 13.03 10.98 -16.69
N PRO A 171 14.20 10.89 -17.34
CA PRO A 171 14.93 9.63 -17.49
C PRO A 171 15.38 9.13 -16.13
N PRO A 172 15.50 7.80 -15.95
CA PRO A 172 16.20 7.27 -14.78
C PRO A 172 17.63 7.81 -14.76
N VAL A 173 18.03 8.42 -13.63
CA VAL A 173 19.41 8.85 -13.39
C VAL A 173 20.29 7.61 -13.41
N ALA A 174 21.43 7.67 -14.12
CA ALA A 174 22.40 6.59 -14.11
C ALA A 174 22.83 6.28 -12.67
N LYS A 175 22.86 5.00 -12.31
CA LYS A 175 23.19 4.53 -10.95
C LYS A 175 24.53 5.12 -10.50
N VAL A 176 24.47 6.08 -9.58
CA VAL A 176 25.61 6.38 -8.70
C VAL A 176 25.70 5.20 -7.72
N PRO A 177 26.88 4.61 -7.48
CA PRO A 177 27.05 3.61 -6.43
C PRO A 177 26.61 4.21 -5.10
N VAL A 178 25.50 3.71 -4.57
CA VAL A 178 24.99 4.09 -3.25
C VAL A 178 25.97 3.54 -2.20
N PRO A 179 26.51 4.36 -1.28
CA PRO A 179 27.28 3.86 -0.14
C PRO A 179 26.43 2.87 0.65
N SER A 180 27.05 1.78 1.13
CA SER A 180 26.39 0.67 1.83
C SER A 180 25.31 1.13 2.80
N ILE A 181 24.06 0.84 2.45
CA ILE A 181 22.89 1.07 3.28
C ILE A 181 22.96 0.06 4.42
N ILE A 182 23.13 0.52 5.66
CA ILE A 182 22.74 -0.26 6.83
C ILE A 182 21.21 -0.41 6.72
N GLY A 183 20.73 -1.57 6.27
CA GLY A 183 19.28 -1.81 6.17
C GLY A 183 18.78 -2.81 5.13
N ALA A 184 19.62 -3.35 4.24
CA ALA A 184 19.23 -4.52 3.47
C ALA A 184 19.41 -5.79 4.33
N THR A 185 18.47 -6.03 5.25
CA THR A 185 18.45 -7.27 6.03
C THR A 185 18.03 -8.43 5.12
N SER A 186 18.86 -9.48 5.07
CA SER A 186 18.39 -10.79 4.60
C SER A 186 17.22 -11.24 5.49
N ALA A 187 16.31 -12.08 4.96
CA ALA A 187 15.17 -12.59 5.73
C ALA A 187 15.64 -13.05 7.12
N SER A 188 15.14 -12.38 8.14
CA SER A 188 15.53 -12.57 9.55
C SER A 188 15.05 -13.92 10.12
N GLY A 189 14.14 -14.60 9.41
CA GLY A 189 13.39 -15.74 9.93
C GLY A 189 12.28 -15.32 10.90
N SER A 190 11.95 -14.02 10.96
CA SER A 190 10.91 -13.50 11.84
C SER A 190 9.52 -13.75 11.27
N ALA A 191 8.50 -13.72 12.13
CA ALA A 191 7.11 -13.79 11.71
C ALA A 191 6.67 -12.59 10.85
N PHE A 192 7.47 -11.54 10.72
CA PHE A 192 7.17 -10.38 9.89
C PHE A 192 7.70 -10.51 8.46
N ASP A 193 8.57 -11.50 8.19
CA ASP A 193 9.07 -11.76 6.84
C ASP A 193 7.96 -12.34 5.94
N GLY A 194 7.98 -11.97 4.66
CA GLY A 194 6.98 -12.41 3.70
C GLY A 194 5.63 -11.70 3.84
N GLN A 195 4.57 -12.35 3.35
CA GLN A 195 3.24 -11.74 3.30
C GLN A 195 2.43 -12.05 4.56
N GLY A 196 1.94 -10.99 5.21
CA GLY A 196 1.08 -11.06 6.39
C GLY A 196 -0.37 -10.66 6.13
N MET A 197 -1.32 -11.21 6.87
CA MET A 197 -2.72 -10.74 6.85
C MET A 197 -3.29 -10.59 8.27
N TRP A 198 -3.97 -9.48 8.51
CA TRP A 198 -4.55 -9.17 9.81
C TRP A 198 -5.99 -9.65 9.89
N ILE A 199 -6.33 -10.30 11.01
CA ILE A 199 -7.64 -10.86 11.33
C ILE A 199 -8.14 -10.13 12.58
N TRP A 200 -9.29 -9.46 12.44
CA TRP A 200 -9.99 -8.91 13.60
C TRP A 200 -10.87 -9.97 14.24
N TYR A 201 -11.68 -10.67 13.43
CA TYR A 201 -12.63 -11.69 13.90
C TYR A 201 -12.39 -13.02 13.20
N VAL A 202 -11.90 -14.03 13.92
CA VAL A 202 -11.75 -15.40 13.40
C VAL A 202 -13.07 -15.92 12.84
N SER A 203 -14.19 -15.63 13.52
CA SER A 203 -15.55 -16.01 13.08
C SER A 203 -15.95 -15.44 11.72
N LYS A 204 -15.35 -14.32 11.29
CA LYS A 204 -15.56 -13.70 9.97
C LYS A 204 -14.45 -14.00 8.98
N SER A 205 -13.48 -14.82 9.37
CA SER A 205 -12.34 -15.26 8.55
C SER A 205 -12.42 -16.77 8.25
N GLY A 206 -13.64 -17.29 8.09
CA GLY A 206 -13.92 -18.72 7.88
C GLY A 206 -14.20 -19.50 9.19
N GLY A 207 -13.95 -18.91 10.35
CA GLY A 207 -14.39 -19.41 11.65
C GLY A 207 -13.55 -20.52 12.27
N ASN A 208 -12.58 -21.09 11.54
CA ASN A 208 -11.70 -22.16 12.03
C ASN A 208 -10.34 -22.16 11.32
N ALA A 209 -9.37 -22.87 11.89
CA ALA A 209 -8.01 -22.94 11.37
C ALA A 209 -7.94 -23.47 9.93
N ALA A 210 -8.71 -24.50 9.58
CA ALA A 210 -8.66 -25.10 8.25
C ALA A 210 -9.06 -24.11 7.13
N ALA A 211 -10.10 -23.31 7.36
CA ALA A 211 -10.53 -22.28 6.42
C ALA A 211 -9.50 -21.15 6.29
N ILE A 212 -8.89 -20.74 7.41
CA ILE A 212 -7.81 -19.75 7.42
C ILE A 212 -6.60 -20.29 6.63
N LEU A 213 -6.15 -21.51 6.90
CA LEU A 213 -5.03 -22.15 6.21
C LEU A 213 -5.26 -22.23 4.70
N ALA A 214 -6.45 -22.68 4.27
CA ALA A 214 -6.77 -22.81 2.85
C ALA A 214 -6.66 -21.46 2.11
N GLN A 215 -7.24 -20.40 2.67
CA GLN A 215 -7.18 -19.07 2.07
C GLN A 215 -5.78 -18.45 2.14
N ALA A 216 -5.09 -18.59 3.28
CA ALA A 216 -3.75 -18.08 3.47
C ALA A 216 -2.77 -18.68 2.45
N HIS A 217 -2.78 -20.01 2.28
CA HIS A 217 -1.93 -20.69 1.30
C HIS A 217 -2.29 -20.32 -0.13
N ALA A 218 -3.58 -20.22 -0.46
CA ALA A 218 -4.03 -19.78 -1.78
C ALA A 218 -3.53 -18.37 -2.14
N ALA A 219 -3.33 -17.53 -1.13
CA ALA A 219 -2.85 -16.17 -1.27
C ALA A 219 -1.36 -15.98 -0.90
N THR A 220 -0.59 -17.06 -0.71
CA THR A 220 0.82 -17.02 -0.29
C THR A 220 1.10 -16.20 0.99
N VAL A 221 0.11 -16.12 1.89
CA VAL A 221 0.26 -15.57 3.24
C VAL A 221 1.02 -16.57 4.10
N GLY A 222 2.13 -16.11 4.70
CA GLY A 222 2.94 -16.90 5.64
C GLY A 222 2.63 -16.61 7.10
N THR A 223 2.08 -15.44 7.40
CA THR A 223 1.77 -15.01 8.78
C THR A 223 0.37 -14.45 8.89
N VAL A 224 -0.35 -14.85 9.94
CA VAL A 224 -1.61 -14.22 10.35
C VAL A 224 -1.43 -13.43 11.64
N PHE A 225 -1.95 -12.21 11.65
CA PHE A 225 -1.98 -11.34 12.82
C PHE A 225 -3.40 -11.34 13.39
N ILE A 226 -3.64 -12.01 14.52
CA ILE A 226 -4.98 -12.24 15.05
C ILE A 226 -5.21 -11.40 16.31
N LYS A 227 -6.36 -10.73 16.41
CA LYS A 227 -6.69 -9.91 17.59
C LYS A 227 -6.78 -10.79 18.83
N SER A 228 -5.92 -10.54 19.82
CA SER A 228 -5.93 -11.27 21.09
C SER A 228 -6.69 -10.53 22.19
N SER A 229 -6.60 -9.20 22.20
CA SER A 229 -7.07 -8.40 23.33
C SER A 229 -7.44 -6.98 22.92
N ASP A 230 -8.24 -6.36 23.79
CA ASP A 230 -8.71 -4.98 23.67
C ASP A 230 -8.68 -4.33 25.07
N GLY A 231 -7.74 -3.41 25.28
CA GLY A 231 -7.45 -2.84 26.58
C GLY A 231 -6.93 -3.85 27.61
N SER A 232 -7.26 -3.63 28.89
CA SER A 232 -6.67 -4.36 30.01
C SER A 232 -7.50 -5.51 30.58
N SER A 233 -8.74 -5.69 30.10
CA SER A 233 -9.69 -6.66 30.68
C SER A 233 -10.38 -7.55 29.65
N ASN A 234 -10.32 -7.21 28.36
CA ASN A 234 -10.99 -7.97 27.32
C ASN A 234 -9.98 -8.82 26.55
N TYR A 235 -9.73 -10.04 27.04
CA TYR A 235 -8.99 -11.07 26.29
C TYR A 235 -9.98 -11.92 25.49
N TRP A 236 -9.78 -12.00 24.19
CA TRP A 236 -10.73 -12.64 23.29
C TRP A 236 -10.47 -14.14 23.22
N SER A 237 -11.52 -14.95 23.42
CA SER A 237 -11.42 -16.42 23.37
C SER A 237 -11.02 -16.97 22.00
N GLN A 238 -11.14 -16.16 20.94
CA GLN A 238 -10.69 -16.54 19.60
C GLN A 238 -9.18 -16.78 19.54
N PHE A 239 -8.39 -16.10 20.37
CA PHE A 239 -6.94 -16.29 20.42
C PHE A 239 -6.65 -17.34 21.50
N SER A 240 -6.51 -18.60 21.10
CA SER A 240 -6.33 -19.73 22.00
C SER A 240 -5.09 -20.56 21.61
N PRO A 241 -4.47 -21.26 22.58
CA PRO A 241 -3.36 -22.18 22.28
C PRO A 241 -3.72 -23.23 21.22
N GLN A 242 -4.98 -23.69 21.22
CA GLN A 242 -5.46 -24.65 20.23
C GLN A 242 -5.44 -24.03 18.82
N LEU A 243 -6.02 -22.84 18.62
CA LEU A 243 -6.03 -22.20 17.31
C LEU A 243 -4.61 -21.94 16.81
N VAL A 244 -3.74 -21.45 17.69
CA VAL A 244 -2.32 -21.20 17.36
C VAL A 244 -1.64 -22.49 16.91
N ALA A 245 -1.78 -23.58 17.67
CA ALA A 245 -1.20 -24.87 17.33
C ALA A 245 -1.72 -25.46 16.01
N GLU A 246 -3.02 -25.32 15.73
CA GLU A 246 -3.63 -25.77 14.47
C GLU A 246 -3.08 -24.98 13.26
N LEU A 247 -2.92 -23.66 13.39
CA LEU A 247 -2.35 -22.82 12.33
C LEU A 247 -0.85 -23.10 12.12
N HIS A 248 -0.10 -23.30 13.21
CA HIS A 248 1.30 -23.72 13.15
C HIS A 248 1.47 -25.08 12.46
N ALA A 249 0.61 -26.06 12.78
CA ALA A 249 0.62 -27.38 12.14
C ALA A 249 0.35 -27.30 10.63
N GLY A 250 -0.38 -26.27 10.20
CA GLY A 250 -0.60 -25.96 8.80
C GLY A 250 0.51 -25.14 8.14
N GLY A 251 1.55 -24.74 8.87
CA GLY A 251 2.72 -24.03 8.33
C GLY A 251 2.63 -22.50 8.35
N LEU A 252 1.62 -21.91 9.00
CA LEU A 252 1.56 -20.46 9.22
C LEU A 252 2.30 -20.05 10.47
N LYS A 253 2.86 -18.84 10.46
CA LYS A 253 3.22 -18.09 11.66
C LYS A 253 2.00 -17.35 12.20
N VAL A 254 1.92 -17.21 13.52
CA VAL A 254 0.79 -16.59 14.20
C VAL A 254 1.28 -15.51 15.14
N CYS A 255 0.92 -14.27 14.83
CA CYS A 255 1.15 -13.14 15.70
C CYS A 255 -0.14 -12.73 16.40
N ALA A 256 -0.03 -12.37 17.67
CA ALA A 256 -1.10 -11.69 18.38
C ALA A 256 -1.02 -10.20 18.08
N TRP A 257 -2.15 -9.52 17.94
CA TRP A 257 -2.20 -8.07 18.05
C TRP A 257 -3.22 -7.64 19.09
N GLN A 258 -2.94 -6.53 19.77
CA GLN A 258 -3.81 -5.99 20.79
C GLN A 258 -3.97 -4.49 20.68
N TYR A 259 -5.21 -4.03 20.87
CA TYR A 259 -5.52 -2.61 20.95
C TYR A 259 -5.32 -2.13 22.39
N VAL A 260 -4.56 -1.05 22.58
CA VAL A 260 -4.18 -0.55 23.91
C VAL A 260 -4.55 0.93 24.09
N TYR A 261 -4.92 1.31 25.32
CA TYR A 261 -5.41 2.66 25.66
C TYR A 261 -4.49 3.42 26.62
N GLY A 262 -3.64 2.73 27.37
CA GLY A 262 -2.69 3.36 28.31
C GLY A 262 -3.32 3.87 29.59
N THR A 263 -4.61 3.57 29.82
CA THR A 263 -5.31 3.81 31.09
C THR A 263 -4.90 2.80 32.16
N ASN A 264 -4.64 1.55 31.75
CA ASN A 264 -4.11 0.49 32.61
C ASN A 264 -2.99 -0.26 31.87
N PRO A 265 -1.80 0.35 31.75
CA PRO A 265 -0.72 -0.18 30.92
C PRO A 265 -0.18 -1.53 31.41
N THR A 266 -0.19 -1.80 32.72
CA THR A 266 0.26 -3.08 33.26
C THR A 266 -0.74 -4.22 32.97
N GLY A 267 -2.05 -3.95 33.03
CA GLY A 267 -3.06 -4.92 32.63
C GLY A 267 -3.05 -5.21 31.12
N GLU A 268 -2.87 -4.17 30.30
CA GLU A 268 -2.67 -4.31 28.85
C GLU A 268 -1.44 -5.16 28.53
N ALA A 269 -0.31 -4.91 29.21
CA ALA A 269 0.91 -5.71 29.06
C ALA A 269 0.69 -7.19 29.47
N ALA A 270 -0.07 -7.44 30.54
CA ALA A 270 -0.39 -8.79 30.99
C ALA A 270 -1.22 -9.56 29.96
N LEU A 271 -2.16 -8.93 29.27
CA LEU A 271 -2.92 -9.58 28.19
C LEU A 271 -2.06 -9.88 26.96
N GLY A 272 -1.14 -8.99 26.61
CA GLY A 272 -0.17 -9.22 25.53
C GLY A 272 0.76 -10.39 25.87
N ALA A 273 1.27 -10.44 27.09
CA ALA A 273 2.09 -11.54 27.58
C ALA A 273 1.31 -12.87 27.64
N LYS A 274 0.02 -12.84 27.98
CA LYS A 274 -0.85 -14.02 27.89
C LYS A 274 -0.96 -14.52 26.45
N ALA A 275 -1.08 -13.64 25.45
CA ALA A 275 -1.12 -14.05 24.05
C ALA A 275 0.21 -14.68 23.60
N ALA A 276 1.34 -14.15 24.04
CA ALA A 276 2.65 -14.78 23.83
C ALA A 276 2.71 -16.18 24.47
N ALA A 277 2.26 -16.33 25.71
CA ALA A 277 2.19 -17.63 26.40
C ALA A 277 1.22 -18.63 25.75
N SER A 278 0.23 -18.15 25.00
CA SER A 278 -0.65 -18.98 24.16
C SER A 278 0.02 -19.49 22.87
N GLY A 279 1.31 -19.22 22.66
CA GLY A 279 2.11 -19.75 21.56
C GLY A 279 2.31 -18.80 20.38
N ALA A 280 1.95 -17.52 20.50
CA ALA A 280 2.18 -16.57 19.42
C ALA A 280 3.69 -16.46 19.08
N ASP A 281 4.02 -16.37 17.79
CA ASP A 281 5.38 -16.12 17.32
C ASP A 281 5.81 -14.65 17.54
N CYS A 282 4.84 -13.74 17.60
CA CYS A 282 5.09 -12.33 17.88
C CYS A 282 3.87 -11.62 18.50
N LEU A 283 4.11 -10.46 19.09
CA LEU A 283 3.07 -9.55 19.58
C LEU A 283 3.15 -8.21 18.86
N VAL A 284 2.02 -7.68 18.39
CA VAL A 284 1.93 -6.33 17.83
C VAL A 284 1.07 -5.44 18.72
N ILE A 285 1.66 -4.30 19.12
CA ILE A 285 1.02 -3.27 19.93
C ILE A 285 0.28 -2.33 18.99
N ASP A 286 -1.04 -2.32 19.04
CA ASP A 286 -1.88 -1.33 18.36
C ASP A 286 -2.20 -0.20 19.34
N ALA A 287 -1.30 0.79 19.37
CA ALA A 287 -1.41 2.00 20.18
C ALA A 287 -1.76 3.16 19.26
N GLU A 288 -2.99 3.65 19.38
CA GLU A 288 -3.49 4.77 18.59
C GLU A 288 -3.49 6.09 19.40
N SER A 289 -4.37 7.02 19.04
CA SER A 289 -4.40 8.39 19.57
C SER A 289 -4.62 8.47 21.09
N GLU A 290 -5.17 7.42 21.71
CA GLU A 290 -5.42 7.34 23.15
C GLU A 290 -4.11 7.33 23.96
N TYR A 291 -3.00 6.94 23.32
CA TYR A 291 -1.66 7.02 23.91
C TYR A 291 -0.97 8.37 23.70
N GLU A 292 -1.54 9.30 22.94
CA GLU A 292 -0.93 10.61 22.73
C GLU A 292 -0.69 11.34 24.06
N GLY A 293 0.55 11.77 24.28
CA GLY A 293 1.01 12.41 25.51
C GLY A 293 1.22 11.46 26.69
N ARG A 294 0.95 10.15 26.55
CA ARG A 294 1.02 9.17 27.66
C ARG A 294 2.36 8.43 27.73
N TYR A 295 3.46 9.16 27.69
CA TYR A 295 4.84 8.61 27.72
C TYR A 295 5.09 7.72 28.95
N SER A 296 4.63 8.14 30.13
CA SER A 296 4.78 7.35 31.35
C SER A 296 3.96 6.07 31.34
N SER A 297 2.77 6.06 30.72
CA SER A 297 1.99 4.84 30.51
C SER A 297 2.67 3.92 29.50
N ALA A 298 3.19 4.45 28.40
CA ALA A 298 3.93 3.66 27.40
C ALA A 298 5.17 2.99 28.04
N GLN A 299 5.91 3.72 28.88
CA GLN A 299 7.07 3.16 29.56
C GLN A 299 6.67 2.04 30.53
N LYS A 300 5.61 2.24 31.31
CA LYS A 300 5.07 1.21 32.21
C LYS A 300 4.61 -0.03 31.44
N TYR A 301 3.96 0.16 30.31
CA TYR A 301 3.50 -0.91 29.43
C TYR A 301 4.70 -1.73 28.92
N ILE A 302 5.68 -1.07 28.29
CA ILE A 302 6.86 -1.76 27.72
C ILE A 302 7.64 -2.48 28.81
N THR A 303 7.89 -1.83 29.94
CA THR A 303 8.62 -2.43 31.07
C THR A 303 7.92 -3.68 31.59
N ALA A 304 6.60 -3.61 31.82
CA ALA A 304 5.82 -4.74 32.33
C ALA A 304 5.73 -5.89 31.31
N LEU A 305 5.56 -5.56 30.02
CA LEU A 305 5.51 -6.54 28.95
C LEU A 305 6.84 -7.28 28.86
N ARG A 306 7.96 -6.54 28.76
CA ARG A 306 9.31 -7.10 28.63
C ARG A 306 9.76 -7.92 29.83
N ALA A 307 9.37 -7.51 31.04
CA ALA A 307 9.61 -8.31 32.24
C ALA A 307 8.98 -9.71 32.16
N THR A 308 7.91 -9.88 31.36
CA THR A 308 7.19 -11.16 31.24
C THR A 308 7.59 -11.94 29.99
N VAL A 309 7.64 -11.31 28.82
CA VAL A 309 7.94 -12.01 27.54
C VAL A 309 9.43 -12.08 27.21
N GLY A 310 10.26 -11.29 27.91
CA GLY A 310 11.69 -11.20 27.67
C GLY A 310 12.07 -10.26 26.54
N ALA A 311 13.35 -9.87 26.53
CA ALA A 311 13.91 -8.95 25.54
C ALA A 311 14.01 -9.55 24.13
N SER A 312 14.13 -10.88 24.00
CA SER A 312 14.27 -11.54 22.69
C SER A 312 12.94 -11.86 22.01
N TYR A 313 11.82 -11.83 22.73
CA TYR A 313 10.52 -12.13 22.13
C TYR A 313 10.13 -11.04 21.12
N PRO A 314 9.74 -11.41 19.87
CA PRO A 314 9.38 -10.46 18.83
C PRO A 314 8.19 -9.56 19.20
N VAL A 315 8.43 -8.26 19.31
CA VAL A 315 7.36 -7.26 19.50
C VAL A 315 7.45 -6.19 18.42
N ALA A 316 6.30 -5.85 17.84
CA ALA A 316 6.16 -4.73 16.92
C ALA A 316 5.19 -3.66 17.45
N LEU A 317 5.31 -2.45 16.92
CA LEU A 317 4.31 -1.39 17.05
C LEU A 317 3.55 -1.25 15.72
N ALA A 318 2.22 -1.29 15.75
CA ALA A 318 1.39 -0.88 14.62
C ALA A 318 1.25 0.65 14.60
N SER A 319 2.34 1.34 14.27
CA SER A 319 2.40 2.81 14.43
C SER A 319 1.52 3.55 13.42
N PHE A 320 1.22 4.83 13.68
CA PHE A 320 0.81 5.69 12.58
C PHE A 320 1.97 5.84 11.57
N PRO A 321 1.68 5.91 10.26
CA PRO A 321 2.71 6.08 9.25
C PRO A 321 3.33 7.47 9.29
N TYR A 322 2.52 8.50 9.57
CA TYR A 322 2.96 9.90 9.55
C TYR A 322 3.09 10.42 10.98
N VAL A 323 4.31 10.40 11.50
CA VAL A 323 4.64 10.91 12.83
C VAL A 323 4.20 12.38 13.00
N SER A 324 4.27 13.17 11.92
CA SER A 324 3.86 14.58 11.92
C SER A 324 2.38 14.80 12.18
N TYR A 325 1.52 13.81 11.92
CA TYR A 325 0.07 13.90 12.21
C TYR A 325 -0.26 13.49 13.64
N HIS A 326 0.65 12.76 14.28
CA HIS A 326 0.50 12.22 15.64
C HIS A 326 1.75 12.51 16.47
N PRO A 327 2.20 13.78 16.58
CA PRO A 327 3.53 14.13 17.11
C PRO A 327 3.66 13.88 18.61
N SER A 328 2.56 13.61 19.32
CA SER A 328 2.51 13.34 20.75
C SER A 328 2.44 11.85 21.08
N LEU A 329 2.29 10.96 20.09
CA LEU A 329 2.35 9.52 20.34
C LEU A 329 3.77 9.15 20.83
N PRO A 330 3.94 8.35 21.90
CA PRO A 330 5.25 7.96 22.45
C PRO A 330 6.06 6.99 21.56
N TYR A 331 6.40 7.34 20.32
CA TYR A 331 7.20 6.48 19.44
C TYR A 331 8.59 6.22 20.05
N SER A 332 9.24 7.22 20.64
CA SER A 332 10.57 7.06 21.26
C SER A 332 10.56 6.05 22.41
N VAL A 333 9.42 5.88 23.09
CA VAL A 333 9.26 4.89 24.16
C VAL A 333 8.92 3.52 23.58
N PHE A 334 7.97 3.44 22.65
CA PHE A 334 7.56 2.16 22.06
C PHE A 334 8.64 1.55 21.16
N LEU A 335 9.40 2.36 20.42
CA LEU A 335 10.45 1.93 19.49
C LEU A 335 11.86 2.15 20.06
N GLY A 336 11.99 2.76 21.24
CA GLY A 336 13.27 2.98 21.91
C GLY A 336 13.92 1.69 22.43
N PRO A 337 15.04 1.81 23.16
CA PRO A 337 15.72 0.67 23.78
C PRO A 337 14.76 -0.17 24.63
N GLU A 338 14.88 -1.49 24.58
CA GLU A 338 13.95 -2.44 25.23
C GLU A 338 12.48 -2.39 24.75
N GLY A 339 12.12 -1.46 23.87
CA GLY A 339 10.82 -1.36 23.21
C GLY A 339 10.58 -2.46 22.17
N ALA A 340 9.60 -2.26 21.30
CA ALA A 340 9.36 -3.06 20.11
C ALA A 340 10.59 -3.08 19.20
N GLN A 341 10.97 -4.28 18.74
CA GLN A 341 12.09 -4.44 17.79
C GLN A 341 11.71 -4.08 16.37
N TYR A 342 10.41 -4.08 16.06
CA TYR A 342 9.90 -3.89 14.70
C TYR A 342 8.85 -2.79 14.68
N ASN A 343 8.72 -2.12 13.54
CA ASN A 343 7.66 -1.16 13.31
C ASN A 343 6.78 -1.64 12.15
N ALA A 344 5.47 -1.58 12.30
CA ALA A 344 4.50 -1.95 11.28
C ALA A 344 3.54 -0.77 11.00
N PRO A 345 4.01 0.30 10.33
CA PRO A 345 3.21 1.50 10.19
C PRO A 345 1.96 1.26 9.35
N GLN A 346 0.81 1.76 9.83
CA GLN A 346 -0.52 1.63 9.24
C GLN A 346 -0.69 2.51 7.98
N MET A 347 -0.07 2.10 6.88
CA MET A 347 0.07 2.86 5.62
C MET A 347 -1.21 2.83 4.75
N TYR A 348 -2.35 3.23 5.31
CA TYR A 348 -3.65 3.22 4.63
C TYR A 348 -3.81 4.42 3.69
N TRP A 349 -3.13 4.36 2.54
CA TRP A 349 -2.96 5.49 1.61
C TRP A 349 -4.28 6.10 1.15
N LYS A 350 -5.34 5.30 0.95
CA LYS A 350 -6.64 5.81 0.49
C LYS A 350 -7.33 6.62 1.58
N ASP A 351 -7.27 6.15 2.83
CA ASP A 351 -7.86 6.86 3.97
C ASP A 351 -7.07 8.13 4.31
N ILE A 352 -5.75 8.11 4.12
CA ILE A 352 -4.88 9.28 4.27
C ILE A 352 -5.09 10.29 3.12
N GLY A 353 -5.58 9.82 1.96
CA GLY A 353 -5.84 10.65 0.79
C GLY A 353 -4.59 10.92 -0.06
N VAL A 354 -3.65 9.97 -0.12
CA VAL A 354 -2.38 10.09 -0.85
C VAL A 354 -2.16 8.90 -1.81
N SER A 355 -1.17 8.99 -2.69
CA SER A 355 -0.74 7.83 -3.48
C SER A 355 0.06 6.82 -2.64
N VAL A 356 0.19 5.61 -3.15
CA VAL A 356 1.04 4.56 -2.56
C VAL A 356 2.49 5.06 -2.42
N ASP A 357 3.07 5.59 -3.49
CA ASP A 357 4.44 6.13 -3.49
C ASP A 357 4.64 7.23 -2.42
N THR A 358 3.63 8.09 -2.25
CA THR A 358 3.67 9.18 -1.27
C THR A 358 3.62 8.66 0.16
N VAL A 359 2.78 7.65 0.44
CA VAL A 359 2.73 7.06 1.79
C VAL A 359 4.04 6.38 2.14
N PHE A 360 4.69 5.68 1.20
CA PHE A 360 6.02 5.10 1.42
C PHE A 360 7.08 6.17 1.71
N ALA A 361 7.21 7.17 0.84
CA ALA A 361 8.22 8.22 1.00
C ALA A 361 8.11 8.92 2.36
N ASN A 362 6.90 9.34 2.74
CA ASN A 362 6.68 10.04 4.01
C ASN A 362 6.88 9.13 5.23
N THR A 363 6.40 7.89 5.16
CA THR A 363 6.51 6.94 6.27
C THR A 363 7.97 6.63 6.57
N TYR A 364 8.76 6.28 5.55
CA TYR A 364 10.15 5.91 5.76
C TYR A 364 11.00 7.08 6.24
N ILE A 365 10.81 8.30 5.70
CA ILE A 365 11.51 9.49 6.21
C ILE A 365 11.19 9.70 7.69
N GLY A 366 9.91 9.74 8.06
CA GLY A 366 9.49 10.08 9.43
C GLY A 366 9.89 9.02 10.47
N ASN A 367 9.95 7.75 10.08
CA ASN A 367 10.20 6.65 11.01
C ASN A 367 11.66 6.18 11.06
N ARG A 368 12.51 6.59 10.10
CA ARG A 368 13.91 6.11 10.01
C ARG A 368 14.73 6.43 11.27
N ILE A 369 14.44 7.54 11.95
CA ILE A 369 15.15 7.95 13.16
C ILE A 369 15.05 6.95 14.31
N TYR A 370 14.01 6.10 14.34
CA TYR A 370 13.84 5.10 15.40
C TYR A 370 14.65 3.83 15.15
N ALA A 371 15.31 3.72 13.99
CA ALA A 371 16.22 2.61 13.64
C ALA A 371 15.63 1.19 13.83
N ARG A 372 14.31 1.04 13.62
CA ARG A 372 13.63 -0.26 13.63
C ARG A 372 13.33 -0.72 12.20
N PRO A 373 13.48 -2.02 11.88
CA PRO A 373 12.98 -2.57 10.62
C PRO A 373 11.49 -2.25 10.45
N ILE A 374 11.15 -1.77 9.26
CA ILE A 374 9.78 -1.36 8.90
C ILE A 374 9.14 -2.48 8.08
N PHE A 375 7.99 -2.95 8.53
CA PHE A 375 7.12 -3.90 7.85
C PHE A 375 5.81 -3.21 7.44
N PRO A 376 5.71 -2.71 6.19
CA PRO A 376 4.56 -1.93 5.76
C PRO A 376 3.23 -2.67 6.01
N LEU A 377 2.28 -1.98 6.67
CA LEU A 377 0.92 -2.47 6.88
C LEU A 377 -0.03 -1.73 5.93
N GLY A 378 -0.37 -2.38 4.83
CA GLY A 378 -1.17 -1.81 3.74
C GLY A 378 -2.68 -1.98 3.92
N GLN A 379 -3.44 -1.26 3.10
CA GLN A 379 -4.89 -1.30 3.05
C GLN A 379 -5.38 -2.31 2.01
N THR A 380 -6.42 -3.07 2.32
CA THR A 380 -7.19 -3.89 1.34
C THR A 380 -8.70 -3.66 1.43
N TYR A 381 -9.15 -2.88 2.41
CA TYR A 381 -10.53 -2.44 2.56
C TYR A 381 -10.84 -1.14 1.78
N GLY A 382 -12.07 -0.66 1.89
CA GLY A 382 -12.45 0.67 1.38
C GLY A 382 -12.46 0.80 -0.15
N GLY A 383 -12.43 -0.31 -0.90
CA GLY A 383 -12.50 -0.31 -2.36
C GLY A 383 -11.28 0.30 -3.05
N ILE A 384 -10.08 -0.03 -2.58
CA ILE A 384 -8.83 0.29 -3.28
C ILE A 384 -8.76 -0.42 -4.65
N SER A 385 -7.95 0.10 -5.58
CA SER A 385 -7.75 -0.57 -6.87
C SER A 385 -6.72 -1.70 -6.76
N ASN A 386 -6.86 -2.75 -7.58
CA ASN A 386 -5.84 -3.80 -7.65
C ASN A 386 -4.48 -3.24 -8.13
N ALA A 387 -4.48 -2.15 -8.89
CA ALA A 387 -3.26 -1.47 -9.31
C ALA A 387 -2.53 -0.82 -8.13
N ASP A 388 -3.26 -0.18 -7.20
CA ASP A 388 -2.67 0.37 -5.98
C ASP A 388 -2.15 -0.74 -5.07
N LEU A 389 -2.90 -1.85 -4.94
CA LEU A 389 -2.46 -3.00 -4.14
C LEU A 389 -1.18 -3.63 -4.70
N LEU A 390 -1.10 -3.80 -6.03
CA LEU A 390 0.12 -4.24 -6.71
C LEU A 390 1.26 -3.23 -6.47
N ARG A 391 0.99 -1.93 -6.63
CA ARG A 391 1.99 -0.87 -6.40
C ARG A 391 2.52 -0.89 -4.97
N PHE A 392 1.68 -1.15 -3.98
CA PHE A 392 2.09 -1.23 -2.57
C PHE A 392 3.05 -2.39 -2.34
N ARG A 393 2.77 -3.54 -2.95
CA ARG A 393 3.66 -4.73 -2.92
C ARG A 393 5.02 -4.43 -3.56
N GLU A 394 5.02 -3.74 -4.69
CA GLU A 394 6.24 -3.33 -5.39
C GLU A 394 7.07 -2.35 -4.55
N GLU A 395 6.44 -1.32 -3.99
CA GLU A 395 7.09 -0.32 -3.13
C GLU A 395 7.68 -0.95 -1.85
N ALA A 396 7.01 -1.94 -1.26
CA ALA A 396 7.57 -2.66 -0.12
C ALA A 396 8.92 -3.34 -0.45
N VAL A 397 9.00 -3.97 -1.63
CA VAL A 397 10.25 -4.58 -2.13
C VAL A 397 11.29 -3.50 -2.43
N ASP A 398 10.90 -2.43 -3.11
CA ASP A 398 11.80 -1.34 -3.49
C ASP A 398 12.43 -0.66 -2.26
N TYR A 399 11.67 -0.46 -1.19
CA TYR A 399 12.16 0.08 0.09
C TYR A 399 12.92 -0.93 0.96
N GLY A 400 13.12 -2.15 0.47
CA GLY A 400 13.93 -3.18 1.12
C GLY A 400 13.23 -3.92 2.27
N ALA A 401 11.90 -3.83 2.37
CA ALA A 401 11.16 -4.59 3.38
C ALA A 401 11.20 -6.10 3.03
N THR A 402 11.57 -6.92 4.01
CA THR A 402 11.57 -8.39 3.87
C THR A 402 10.17 -8.99 3.95
N GLY A 403 9.18 -8.19 4.37
CA GLY A 403 7.78 -8.57 4.39
C GLY A 403 6.84 -7.36 4.38
N ALA A 404 5.58 -7.61 4.04
CA ALA A 404 4.50 -6.64 4.03
C ALA A 404 3.21 -7.32 4.49
N SER A 405 2.37 -6.59 5.23
CA SER A 405 1.11 -7.11 5.75
C SER A 405 -0.07 -6.23 5.37
N TYR A 406 -1.29 -6.74 5.53
CA TYR A 406 -2.50 -6.05 5.07
C TYR A 406 -3.62 -6.07 6.11
N TRP A 407 -4.24 -4.91 6.28
CA TRP A 407 -5.51 -4.74 6.97
C TRP A 407 -6.64 -4.65 5.92
N ASP A 408 -7.62 -5.55 5.90
CA ASP A 408 -7.75 -6.75 6.74
C ASP A 408 -8.42 -7.92 6.01
N TRP A 409 -8.36 -9.09 6.65
CA TRP A 409 -8.85 -10.35 6.10
C TRP A 409 -10.33 -10.28 5.72
N GLN A 410 -11.16 -9.66 6.57
CA GLN A 410 -12.61 -9.70 6.41
C GLN A 410 -13.12 -8.78 5.30
N GLU A 411 -12.37 -7.73 4.95
CA GLU A 411 -12.75 -6.77 3.93
C GLU A 411 -11.99 -6.96 2.60
N THR A 412 -10.94 -7.79 2.59
CA THR A 412 -10.19 -8.10 1.36
C THR A 412 -11.10 -8.80 0.34
N THR A 413 -11.30 -8.13 -0.80
CA THR A 413 -12.14 -8.65 -1.89
C THR A 413 -11.50 -9.85 -2.61
N PRO A 414 -12.26 -10.70 -3.33
CA PRO A 414 -11.71 -11.80 -4.12
C PRO A 414 -10.63 -11.36 -5.15
N SER A 415 -10.79 -10.18 -5.75
CA SER A 415 -9.78 -9.64 -6.66
C SER A 415 -8.54 -9.12 -5.92
N GLY A 416 -8.71 -8.59 -4.70
CA GLY A 416 -7.61 -8.24 -3.81
C GLY A 416 -6.79 -9.47 -3.46
N TRP A 417 -7.44 -10.56 -3.03
CA TRP A 417 -6.78 -11.85 -2.78
C TRP A 417 -6.02 -12.39 -3.99
N SER A 418 -6.64 -12.31 -5.18
CA SER A 418 -5.97 -12.71 -6.43
C SER A 418 -4.73 -11.86 -6.74
N THR A 419 -4.78 -10.57 -6.40
CA THR A 419 -3.65 -9.65 -6.57
C THR A 419 -2.52 -9.93 -5.57
N LEU A 420 -2.86 -10.28 -4.32
CA LEU A 420 -1.88 -10.67 -3.30
C LEU A 420 -1.19 -12.00 -3.65
N ALA A 421 -1.93 -12.95 -4.23
CA ALA A 421 -1.41 -14.24 -4.66
C ALA A 421 -0.48 -14.15 -5.89
N ALA A 422 -0.63 -13.10 -6.70
CA ALA A 422 0.10 -12.95 -7.94
C ALA A 422 1.62 -12.82 -7.68
N PRO A 423 2.49 -13.47 -8.47
CA PRO A 423 3.93 -13.30 -8.33
C PRO A 423 4.32 -11.84 -8.58
N LEU A 424 5.27 -11.34 -7.78
CA LEU A 424 5.91 -10.06 -8.05
C LEU A 424 7.09 -10.29 -8.99
N ALA A 425 7.10 -9.58 -10.11
CA ALA A 425 8.33 -9.42 -10.86
C ALA A 425 9.18 -8.35 -10.13
N PRO A 426 10.49 -8.54 -9.96
CA PRO A 426 11.36 -7.48 -9.45
C PRO A 426 11.22 -6.23 -10.33
N LEU A 427 10.67 -5.15 -9.79
CA LEU A 427 10.75 -3.85 -10.41
C LEU A 427 12.05 -3.18 -9.96
N THR A 428 12.69 -2.44 -10.86
CA THR A 428 13.95 -1.74 -10.60
C THR A 428 13.80 -0.24 -10.84
N SER A 429 12.67 0.34 -10.41
CA SER A 429 12.29 1.70 -10.84
C SER A 429 11.99 2.70 -9.73
N VAL A 430 12.03 2.31 -8.46
CA VAL A 430 11.96 3.26 -7.35
C VAL A 430 13.34 3.41 -6.72
N THR A 431 13.73 4.64 -6.47
CA THR A 431 14.85 4.94 -5.57
C THR A 431 14.23 5.34 -4.24
N PRO A 432 14.27 4.47 -3.21
CA PRO A 432 13.77 4.80 -1.89
C PRO A 432 14.37 6.10 -1.41
N ASN A 433 13.55 6.97 -0.82
CA ASN A 433 14.11 8.14 -0.17
C ASN A 433 14.89 7.70 1.08
N THR A 434 16.20 7.89 1.06
CA THR A 434 17.12 7.54 2.15
C THR A 434 17.36 8.67 3.15
N SER A 435 16.59 9.77 3.08
CA SER A 435 16.72 10.94 3.96
C SER A 435 16.07 10.75 5.34
N TYR A 436 16.46 11.61 6.27
CA TYR A 436 15.88 11.73 7.61
C TYR A 436 14.86 12.89 7.66
N PRO A 437 13.99 12.95 8.68
CA PRO A 437 13.13 14.10 8.89
C PRO A 437 13.98 15.30 9.32
N GLU A 438 13.75 16.45 8.71
CA GLU A 438 14.46 17.68 9.10
C GLU A 438 13.76 18.32 10.31
N LEU A 439 14.50 18.54 11.40
CA LEU A 439 14.01 19.27 12.57
C LEU A 439 14.78 20.57 12.76
N HIS A 440 14.07 21.63 13.13
CA HIS A 440 14.64 22.96 13.32
C HIS A 440 13.97 23.68 14.49
N SER A 441 14.45 24.89 14.80
CA SER A 441 13.82 25.74 15.82
C SER A 441 12.31 25.87 15.58
N GLY A 442 11.51 25.58 16.61
CA GLY A 442 10.05 25.58 16.54
C GLY A 442 9.41 24.21 16.24
N SER A 443 10.17 23.21 15.79
CA SER A 443 9.70 21.81 15.72
C SER A 443 9.28 21.32 17.11
N LYS A 444 8.30 20.41 17.17
CA LYS A 444 7.76 19.84 18.41
C LYS A 444 7.38 18.37 18.23
N GLY A 445 7.27 17.66 19.35
CA GLY A 445 6.78 16.29 19.40
C GLY A 445 7.86 15.25 19.65
N ASP A 446 7.50 13.99 19.48
CA ASP A 446 8.30 12.81 19.81
C ASP A 446 9.64 12.79 19.05
N GLN A 447 9.66 13.17 17.77
CA GLN A 447 10.92 13.25 17.01
C GLN A 447 11.90 14.27 17.62
N VAL A 448 11.39 15.35 18.24
CA VAL A 448 12.23 16.31 18.97
C VAL A 448 12.65 15.74 20.32
N LEU A 449 11.77 15.02 21.03
CA LEU A 449 12.17 14.30 22.25
C LEU A 449 13.31 13.32 21.94
N TRP A 450 13.18 12.53 20.89
CA TRP A 450 14.20 11.59 20.45
C TRP A 450 15.52 12.27 20.12
N LEU A 451 15.50 13.37 19.37
CA LEU A 451 16.69 14.19 19.13
C LEU A 451 17.33 14.67 20.45
N GLN A 452 16.52 15.17 21.39
CA GLN A 452 17.00 15.69 22.66
C GLN A 452 17.58 14.59 23.55
N GLU A 453 17.00 13.39 23.55
CA GLU A 453 17.51 12.22 24.29
C GLU A 453 18.89 11.81 23.78
N HIS A 454 19.07 11.71 22.46
CA HIS A 454 20.38 11.46 21.85
C HIS A 454 21.37 12.59 22.16
N LEU A 455 20.94 13.84 22.02
CA LEU A 455 21.81 14.97 22.28
C LEU A 455 22.20 15.06 23.77
N ALA A 456 21.35 14.62 24.70
CA ALA A 456 21.62 14.58 26.13
C ALA A 456 22.68 13.54 26.51
N SER A 457 22.88 12.49 25.72
CA SER A 457 23.98 11.53 25.95
C SER A 457 25.35 12.16 25.67
N ALA A 458 25.44 13.11 24.73
CA ALA A 458 26.65 13.85 24.43
C ALA A 458 26.78 15.17 25.24
N ILE A 459 25.66 15.80 25.57
CA ILE A 459 25.59 17.11 26.23
C ILE A 459 24.62 17.00 27.43
N PRO A 460 25.11 16.70 28.64
CA PRO A 460 24.25 16.42 29.81
C PRO A 460 23.33 17.57 30.25
N SER A 461 23.56 18.80 29.78
CA SER A 461 22.70 19.95 30.05
C SER A 461 21.49 20.05 29.10
N GLN A 462 21.39 19.17 28.10
CA GLN A 462 20.25 19.17 27.17
C GLN A 462 18.98 18.68 27.86
N GLU A 463 17.94 19.51 27.83
CA GLU A 463 16.62 19.14 28.33
C GLU A 463 15.79 18.37 27.27
N THR A 464 14.96 17.42 27.71
CA THR A 464 14.07 16.61 26.86
C THR A 464 12.62 17.10 26.97
N THR A 465 12.38 18.31 26.49
CA THR A 465 11.06 18.99 26.59
C THR A 465 10.10 18.66 25.45
N GLY A 466 10.59 18.05 24.37
CA GLY A 466 9.85 17.82 23.14
C GLY A 466 9.58 19.09 22.33
N THR A 467 10.24 20.19 22.68
CA THR A 467 10.20 21.45 21.92
C THR A 467 11.61 21.86 21.53
N PHE A 468 11.80 22.12 20.23
CA PHE A 468 13.08 22.54 19.69
C PHE A 468 13.27 24.04 19.93
N ALA A 469 13.69 24.40 21.15
CA ALA A 469 13.91 25.78 21.59
C ALA A 469 15.38 26.22 21.44
N SER A 470 15.71 27.42 21.95
CA SER A 470 17.03 28.04 21.84
C SER A 470 18.16 27.19 22.42
N GLN A 471 17.93 26.53 23.56
CA GLN A 471 18.90 25.62 24.18
C GLN A 471 19.21 24.43 23.26
N THR A 472 18.19 23.72 22.76
CA THR A 472 18.35 22.63 21.79
C THR A 472 19.10 23.09 20.55
N SER A 473 18.79 24.28 20.03
CA SER A 473 19.47 24.84 18.86
C SER A 473 20.94 25.18 19.13
N ALA A 474 21.27 25.72 20.30
CA ALA A 474 22.64 25.99 20.71
C ALA A 474 23.45 24.70 20.92
N ASN A 475 22.89 23.74 21.63
CA ASN A 475 23.51 22.44 21.89
C ASN A 475 23.69 21.64 20.60
N LEU A 476 22.72 21.66 19.68
CA LEU A 476 22.85 20.99 18.39
C LEU A 476 23.97 21.62 17.55
N ARG A 477 24.11 22.95 17.55
CA ARG A 477 25.24 23.61 16.87
C ARG A 477 26.59 23.23 17.48
N ALA A 478 26.67 23.13 18.80
CA ALA A 478 27.88 22.69 19.49
C ALA A 478 28.22 21.23 19.13
N PHE A 479 27.22 20.35 19.12
CA PHE A 479 27.36 18.95 18.69
C PHE A 479 27.82 18.86 17.22
N GLN A 480 27.16 19.58 16.30
CA GLN A 480 27.54 19.61 14.89
C GLN A 480 29.00 20.04 14.71
N ALA A 481 29.42 21.14 15.36
CA ALA A 481 30.80 21.62 15.31
C ALA A 481 31.79 20.58 15.85
N ALA A 482 31.46 19.89 16.95
CA ALA A 482 32.30 18.84 17.52
C ALA A 482 32.44 17.61 16.62
N HIS A 483 31.44 17.34 15.77
CA HIS A 483 31.41 16.21 14.83
C HIS A 483 31.82 16.59 13.40
N GLY A 484 32.35 17.81 13.17
CA GLY A 484 32.78 18.25 11.84
C GLY A 484 31.63 18.50 10.84
N ILE A 485 30.42 18.68 11.36
CA ILE A 485 29.20 19.01 10.58
C ILE A 485 29.01 20.54 10.61
N SER A 486 28.46 21.10 9.54
CA SER A 486 28.10 22.52 9.52
C SER A 486 27.13 22.84 10.67
N ALA A 487 27.50 23.80 11.53
CA ALA A 487 26.73 24.17 12.72
C ALA A 487 25.48 25.01 12.36
N SER A 488 24.57 24.45 11.56
CA SER A 488 23.32 25.08 11.14
C SER A 488 22.30 25.19 12.29
N GLY A 489 22.36 24.28 13.25
CA GLY A 489 21.32 24.10 14.27
C GLY A 489 20.03 23.49 13.71
N VAL A 490 20.11 22.86 12.54
CA VAL A 490 19.06 22.05 11.90
C VAL A 490 19.49 20.59 11.95
N ALA A 491 18.62 19.70 12.40
CA ALA A 491 18.86 18.26 12.40
C ALA A 491 18.57 17.67 11.02
N ASP A 492 19.55 17.78 10.13
CA ASP A 492 19.55 17.19 8.79
C ASP A 492 20.04 15.73 8.79
N ALA A 493 20.14 15.13 7.61
CA ALA A 493 20.57 13.74 7.46
C ALA A 493 21.96 13.44 8.06
N ALA A 494 22.92 14.36 7.91
CA ALA A 494 24.26 14.18 8.47
C ALA A 494 24.22 14.25 10.00
N THR A 495 23.45 15.18 10.55
CA THR A 495 23.25 15.36 11.99
C THR A 495 22.57 14.13 12.61
N TRP A 496 21.50 13.61 11.99
CA TRP A 496 20.86 12.38 12.46
C TRP A 496 21.79 11.17 12.41
N THR A 497 22.58 11.04 11.35
CA THR A 497 23.56 9.94 11.24
C THR A 497 24.55 9.99 12.41
N ALA A 498 25.01 11.18 12.80
CA ALA A 498 25.91 11.35 13.94
C ALA A 498 25.22 11.11 15.29
N LEU A 499 23.99 11.62 15.48
CA LEU A 499 23.23 11.42 16.71
C LEU A 499 22.90 9.95 16.98
N LEU A 500 22.48 9.22 15.95
CA LEU A 500 22.13 7.79 16.06
C LEU A 500 23.35 6.87 16.23
N ALA A 501 24.56 7.41 16.14
CA ALA A 501 25.81 6.69 16.36
C ALA A 501 26.38 6.88 17.78
N LEU A 502 25.74 7.71 18.62
CA LEU A 502 25.98 7.80 20.06
C LEU A 502 25.50 6.52 20.75
#